data_AF-C1F4S1-F1
#
_entry.id   AF-C1F4S1-F1
#
_cell.length_a   1.000
_cell.length_b   1.000
_cell.length_c   1.000
_cell.angle_alpha   90.00
_cell.angle_beta   90.00
_cell.angle_gamma   90.00
#
_symmetry.space_group_name_H-M   'P 1'
#
loop_
_entity.id
_entity.type
_entity.pdbx_description
1 polymer ?
#
loop_
_entity_poly.entity_id
_entity_poly.type
_entity_poly.pdbx_seq_one_letter_code
_entity_poly.pdbx_strand_id
1 'polypeptide(L)'
;MPLLEIAETRRYVSAMIRIEDTTARRIDQYAAFMKTTADEVVDKALSYVFAKDKDFQEFLDSPQSAHVRQSLRVRQPSQNGTASNGAHGSAKTPKSSEVAHD
;
A
#
# COMPACT_ATOMS: atom_id res chain seq x y z
N MET A 1 -19.85 -32.13 18.44
CA MET A 1 -20.02 -30.75 17.93
C MET A 1 -18.79 -30.42 17.10
N PRO A 2 -18.90 -29.91 15.86
CA PRO A 2 -17.73 -29.52 15.09
C PRO A 2 -17.25 -28.13 15.54
N LEU A 3 -15.96 -28.00 15.87
CA LEU A 3 -15.30 -26.70 16.08
C LEU A 3 -15.10 -26.03 14.72
N LEU A 4 -15.50 -24.76 14.58
CA LEU A 4 -15.12 -23.97 13.42
C LEU A 4 -13.61 -23.72 13.47
N GLU A 5 -12.89 -24.25 12.49
CA GLU A 5 -11.48 -23.96 12.26
C GLU A 5 -11.39 -22.59 11.57
N ILE A 6 -11.08 -21.54 12.34
CA ILE A 6 -10.85 -20.21 11.77
C ILE A 6 -9.51 -20.29 11.05
N ALA A 7 -9.55 -20.47 9.72
CA ALA A 7 -8.36 -20.34 8.90
C ALA A 7 -7.74 -18.96 9.17
N GLU A 8 -6.50 -18.92 9.64
CA GLU A 8 -5.76 -17.67 9.85
C GLU A 8 -5.70 -16.90 8.54
N THR A 9 -6.58 -15.91 8.41
CA THR A 9 -6.64 -15.06 7.23
C THR A 9 -5.32 -14.29 7.15
N ARG A 10 -4.46 -14.65 6.18
CA ARG A 10 -3.22 -13.90 5.92
C ARG A 10 -3.57 -12.45 5.66
N ARG A 11 -3.10 -11.55 6.54
CA ARG A 11 -3.41 -10.13 6.46
C ARG A 11 -2.43 -9.45 5.51
N TYR A 12 -2.84 -9.33 4.25
CA TYR A 12 -2.12 -8.54 3.26
C TYR A 12 -2.40 -7.05 3.43
N VAL A 13 -1.41 -6.23 3.10
CA VAL A 13 -1.51 -4.77 3.08
C VAL A 13 -1.22 -4.30 1.66
N SER A 14 -2.13 -3.53 1.08
CA SER A 14 -1.89 -2.91 -0.24
C SER A 14 -1.10 -1.60 -0.05
N ALA A 15 0.09 -1.54 -0.64
CA ALA A 15 0.93 -0.33 -0.63
C ALA A 15 1.26 0.12 -2.06
N MET A 16 1.37 1.43 -2.26
CA MET A 16 1.86 1.99 -3.51
C MET A 16 3.36 2.24 -3.40
N ILE A 17 4.13 1.57 -4.26
CA ILE A 17 5.56 1.81 -4.44
C ILE A 17 5.83 2.32 -5.86
N ARG A 18 6.87 3.15 -6.01
CA ARG A 18 7.37 3.58 -7.32
C ARG A 18 8.65 2.82 -7.59
N ILE A 19 8.72 2.17 -8.74
CA ILE A 19 9.87 1.40 -9.21
C ILE A 19 10.21 1.83 -10.63
N GLU A 20 11.43 1.51 -11.08
CA GLU A 20 11.86 1.78 -12.45
C GLU A 20 11.11 0.90 -13.47
N ASP A 21 10.86 1.42 -14.67
CA ASP A 21 10.20 0.67 -15.76
C ASP A 21 10.89 -0.66 -16.06
N THR A 22 12.23 -0.65 -16.10
CA THR A 22 13.02 -1.86 -16.37
C THR A 22 12.84 -2.92 -15.29
N THR A 23 12.67 -2.49 -14.03
CA THR A 23 12.44 -3.39 -12.89
C THR A 23 11.02 -3.95 -12.92
N ALA A 24 10.02 -3.10 -13.17
CA ALA A 24 8.63 -3.53 -13.33
C ALA A 24 8.50 -4.62 -14.40
N ARG A 25 9.11 -4.39 -15.57
CA ARG A 25 9.11 -5.35 -16.67
C ARG A 25 9.76 -6.68 -16.31
N ARG A 26 10.88 -6.66 -15.57
CA ARG A 26 11.54 -7.90 -15.10
C ARG A 26 10.68 -8.66 -14.10
N ILE A 27 9.96 -7.97 -13.21
CA ILE A 27 9.03 -8.60 -12.28
C ILE A 27 7.95 -9.34 -13.06
N ASP A 28 7.34 -8.71 -14.06
CA ASP A 28 6.31 -9.35 -14.90
C ASP A 28 6.84 -10.56 -15.66
N GLN A 29 8.04 -10.45 -16.24
CA GLN A 29 8.71 -11.55 -16.92
C GLN A 29 9.00 -12.72 -15.98
N TYR A 30 9.47 -12.44 -14.78
CA TYR A 30 9.77 -13.45 -13.78
C TYR A 30 8.50 -14.11 -13.23
N ALA A 31 7.44 -13.33 -13.02
CA ALA A 31 6.13 -13.84 -12.64
C ALA A 31 5.59 -14.81 -13.69
N ALA A 32 5.69 -14.45 -14.97
CA ALA A 32 5.32 -15.33 -16.09
C ALA A 32 6.17 -16.61 -16.13
N PHE A 33 7.49 -16.50 -15.95
CA PHE A 33 8.41 -17.64 -15.91
C PHE A 33 8.07 -18.63 -14.77
N MET A 34 7.83 -18.10 -13.57
CA MET A 34 7.49 -18.87 -12.38
C MET A 34 6.01 -19.31 -12.33
N LYS A 35 5.20 -18.87 -13.30
CA LYS A 35 3.74 -19.10 -13.35
C LYS A 35 3.03 -18.63 -12.07
N THR A 36 3.39 -17.44 -11.63
CA THR A 36 2.81 -16.79 -10.44
C THR A 36 2.49 -15.32 -10.72
N THR A 37 2.05 -14.57 -9.72
CA THR A 37 1.72 -13.15 -9.80
C THR A 37 2.91 -12.26 -9.46
N ALA A 38 2.89 -11.01 -9.94
CA ALA A 38 3.88 -10.01 -9.58
C ALA A 38 3.94 -9.79 -8.05
N ASP A 39 2.79 -9.78 -7.38
CA ASP A 39 2.70 -9.65 -5.93
C ASP A 39 3.45 -10.78 -5.21
N GLU A 40 3.26 -12.03 -5.62
CA GLU A 40 3.98 -13.17 -5.05
C GLU A 40 5.49 -13.11 -5.30
N VAL A 41 5.90 -12.66 -6.49
CA VAL A 41 7.32 -12.48 -6.81
C VAL A 41 7.96 -11.48 -5.87
N VAL A 42 7.31 -10.32 -5.68
CA VAL A 42 7.82 -9.26 -4.81
C VAL A 42 7.84 -9.71 -3.35
N ASP A 43 6.75 -10.32 -2.87
CA ASP A 43 6.64 -10.82 -1.50
C ASP A 43 7.73 -11.85 -1.17
N LYS A 44 7.93 -12.84 -2.05
CA LYS A 44 8.96 -13.87 -1.86
C LYS A 44 10.38 -13.32 -1.99
N ALA A 45 10.62 -12.42 -2.94
CA ALA A 45 11.93 -11.81 -3.12
C ALA A 45 12.34 -10.98 -1.90
N LEU A 46 11.44 -10.13 -1.40
CA LEU A 46 11.70 -9.34 -0.19
C LEU A 46 11.83 -10.23 1.05
N SER A 47 10.97 -11.24 1.19
CA SER A 47 11.10 -12.22 2.29
C SER A 47 12.45 -12.91 2.30
N TYR A 48 12.95 -13.31 1.12
CA TYR A 48 14.27 -13.90 0.99
C TYR A 48 15.38 -12.92 1.37
N VAL A 49 15.35 -11.69 0.83
CA VAL A 49 16.35 -10.66 1.15
C VAL A 49 16.37 -10.38 2.66
N PHE A 50 15.20 -10.15 3.26
CA PHE A 50 15.10 -9.89 4.69
C PHE A 50 15.68 -11.05 5.51
N ALA A 51 15.38 -12.30 5.15
CA ALA A 51 15.86 -13.46 5.89
C ALA A 51 17.36 -13.78 5.67
N LYS A 52 17.97 -13.27 4.60
CA LYS A 52 19.37 -13.61 4.23
C LYS A 52 20.36 -12.49 4.47
N ASP A 53 19.90 -11.25 4.54
CA ASP A 53 20.74 -10.11 4.86
C ASP A 53 21.08 -10.12 6.36
N LYS A 54 22.33 -10.47 6.67
CA LYS A 54 22.81 -10.61 8.05
C LYS A 54 22.77 -9.27 8.79
N ASP A 55 23.18 -8.18 8.14
CA ASP A 55 23.25 -6.87 8.76
C ASP A 55 21.82 -6.35 9.04
N PHE A 56 20.88 -6.64 8.14
CA PHE A 56 19.48 -6.34 8.38
C PHE A 56 18.89 -7.17 9.53
N GLN A 57 19.22 -8.46 9.64
CA GLN A 57 18.80 -9.29 10.76
C GLN A 57 19.35 -8.77 12.10
N GLU A 58 20.64 -8.40 12.16
CA GLU A 58 21.24 -7.78 13.34
C GLU A 58 20.57 -6.44 13.68
N PHE A 59 20.22 -5.65 12.66
CA PHE A 59 19.46 -4.42 12.86
C PHE A 59 18.08 -4.67 13.46
N LEU A 60 17.37 -5.73 13.05
CA LEU A 60 16.06 -6.09 13.59
C LEU A 60 16.11 -6.40 15.10
N ASP A 61 17.18 -7.01 15.58
CA ASP A 61 17.40 -7.31 17.00
C ASP A 61 17.75 -6.07 17.84
N SER A 62 18.08 -4.95 17.19
CA SER A 62 18.41 -3.69 17.88
C SER A 62 17.16 -2.93 18.34
N PRO A 63 17.24 -2.11 19.40
CA PRO A 63 16.13 -1.22 19.80
C PRO A 63 15.75 -0.18 18.73
N GLN A 64 16.62 0.07 17.75
CA GLN A 64 16.39 1.06 16.71
C GLN A 64 15.32 0.62 15.71
N SER A 65 15.16 -0.69 15.49
CA SER A 65 14.16 -1.25 14.58
C SER A 65 12.72 -0.89 14.99
N ALA A 66 12.46 -0.79 16.30
CA ALA A 66 11.16 -0.40 16.85
C ALA A 66 10.78 1.07 16.58
N HIS A 67 11.74 1.92 16.21
CA HIS A 67 11.55 3.36 16.05
C HIS A 67 11.58 3.82 14.59
N VAL A 68 11.50 2.89 13.63
CA VAL A 68 11.54 3.20 12.20
C VAL A 68 10.25 3.92 11.77
N ARG A 69 10.39 5.05 11.09
CA ARG A 69 9.26 5.78 10.52
C ARG A 69 8.67 5.01 9.35
N GLN A 70 7.35 4.85 9.35
CA GLN A 70 6.63 4.24 8.23
C GLN A 70 6.78 5.10 6.97
N SER A 71 7.41 4.54 5.94
CA SER A 71 7.61 5.20 4.64
C SER A 71 6.69 4.66 3.55
N LEU A 72 6.14 3.45 3.73
CA LEU A 72 5.23 2.83 2.77
C LEU A 72 3.89 3.56 2.72
N ARG A 73 3.45 3.90 1.51
CA ARG A 73 2.12 4.49 1.27
C ARG A 73 1.07 3.40 1.28
N VAL A 74 0.69 2.97 2.47
CA VAL A 74 -0.32 1.95 2.70
C VAL A 74 -1.71 2.52 2.41
N ARG A 75 -2.48 1.82 1.57
CA ARG A 75 -3.92 2.07 1.44
C ARG A 75 -4.61 1.34 2.59
N GLN A 76 -5.13 2.10 3.54
CA GLN A 76 -5.93 1.50 4.60
C GLN A 76 -7.30 1.11 4.00
N PRO A 77 -7.73 -0.16 4.11
CA PRO A 77 -9.10 -0.50 3.75
C PRO A 77 -10.00 0.30 4.69
N SER A 78 -10.86 1.15 4.12
CA SER A 78 -11.81 1.95 4.87
C SER A 78 -12.68 1.02 5.73
N GLN A 79 -12.44 0.95 7.03
CA GLN A 79 -13.47 0.51 7.97
C GLN A 79 -14.48 1.65 8.10
N ASN A 80 -15.24 1.93 7.03
CA ASN A 80 -16.33 2.90 7.07
C ASN A 80 -17.63 2.25 6.61
N GLY A 81 -18.23 1.52 7.55
CA GLY A 81 -19.67 1.34 7.65
C GLY A 81 -20.29 2.31 8.67
N THR A 82 -19.76 3.53 8.81
CA THR A 82 -20.51 4.66 9.40
C THR A 82 -20.24 5.91 8.59
N ALA A 83 -21.28 6.36 7.87
CA ALA A 83 -21.32 7.66 7.26
C ALA A 83 -21.32 8.71 8.38
N SER A 84 -20.28 9.54 8.45
CA SER A 84 -20.38 10.85 9.09
C SER A 84 -20.27 11.92 8.00
N ASN A 85 -21.41 12.56 7.80
CA ASN A 85 -21.60 13.75 6.99
C ASN A 85 -20.58 14.82 7.38
N GLY A 86 -19.77 15.26 6.41
CA GLY A 86 -18.82 16.36 6.56
C GLY A 86 -18.85 17.22 5.31
N ALA A 87 -20.01 17.80 5.02
CA ALA A 87 -20.18 18.80 3.99
C ALA A 87 -19.40 20.08 4.38
N HIS A 88 -18.23 20.30 3.78
CA HIS A 88 -17.68 21.64 3.64
C HIS A 88 -17.73 22.05 2.17
N GLY A 89 -18.90 22.55 1.79
CA GLY A 89 -19.03 23.46 0.67
C GLY A 89 -18.41 24.81 1.03
N SER A 90 -17.53 25.30 0.16
CA SER A 90 -17.24 26.73 -0.02
C SER A 90 -16.59 26.94 -1.38
N ALA A 91 -17.31 26.58 -2.45
CA ALA A 91 -17.06 27.14 -3.76
C ALA A 91 -17.78 28.50 -3.82
N LYS A 92 -17.06 29.57 -3.46
CA LYS A 92 -17.54 30.94 -3.62
C LYS A 92 -17.37 31.30 -5.10
N THR A 93 -18.49 31.39 -5.81
CA THR A 93 -18.63 31.84 -7.20
C THR A 93 -18.20 33.31 -7.36
N PRO A 94 -17.40 33.67 -8.38
CA PRO A 94 -17.30 35.05 -8.83
C PRO A 94 -18.47 35.37 -9.78
N LYS A 95 -19.25 36.39 -9.41
CA LYS A 95 -20.39 36.92 -10.16
C LYS A 95 -19.86 37.88 -11.24
N SER A 96 -20.01 37.52 -12.51
CA SER A 96 -19.82 38.43 -13.65
C SER A 96 -20.90 39.51 -13.62
N SER A 97 -20.49 40.78 -13.61
CA SER A 97 -21.39 41.91 -13.81
C SER A 97 -21.36 42.29 -15.29
N GLU A 98 -22.43 41.94 -16.00
CA GLU A 98 -22.77 42.43 -17.33
C GLU A 98 -23.40 43.82 -17.18
N VAL A 99 -22.74 44.85 -17.71
CA VAL A 99 -23.26 46.23 -17.72
C VAL A 99 -23.79 46.51 -19.11
N ALA A 100 -25.13 46.58 -19.21
CA ALA A 100 -25.84 47.10 -20.37
C ALA A 100 -25.59 48.62 -20.48
N HIS A 101 -25.30 49.09 -21.70
CA HIS A 101 -25.29 50.50 -22.03
C HIS A 101 -26.42 50.77 -23.03
N ASP A 102 -27.25 51.75 -22.68
CA ASP A 102 -28.24 52.44 -23.52
C ASP A 102 -27.57 53.13 -24.72
#